data_AF-A0A9E4MF23-F1
#
_entry.id   AF-A0A9E4MF23-F1
#
_cell.length_a   1.000
_cell.length_b   1.000
_cell.length_c   1.000
_cell.angle_alpha   90.00
_cell.angle_beta   90.00
_cell.angle_gamma   90.00
#
_symmetry.space_group_name_H-M   'P 1'
#
loop_
_entity.id
_entity.type
_entity.pdbx_description
1 polymer ?
#
loop_
_entity_poly.entity_id
_entity_poly.type
_entity_poly.pdbx_seq_one_letter_code
_entity_poly.pdbx_strand_id
1 'polypeptide(L)'
;MKTWIAAGFVAIWVGGALLAPAFAQTRNLEQVGFIPGPATTVHLHEGIAYVSDGPTVRLYDVSDPANPAALGSHTFPQNIYGVRVSGSMAYAAIDFTGLGILDVSDPAAPVALGSHQTAGQALAVDVSGTTVVISNRLSGLEVIDASNPAAPVLLGSYFTEGYGTDVKAVGSYAYVADRPGGLSIVDLMQPGNAGEFEAAAMVSSTERPATTAAVSLDPDAPGATLAAIVTTDTLLELFDVSDPSNPVAVASYRHPDRPALGLNIAAPRVRFEGPLAYIADLNPPFLVQVVDLSTPAQPSLVTTYEPPGPPRDVSVSGSLVLVAVGNNPDASGEPGVDILRLGS
;
A
#
# COMPACT_ATOMS: atom_id res chain seq x y z
N MET A 1 -15.87 -11.66 62.52
CA MET A 1 -17.02 -11.48 61.61
C MET A 1 -16.72 -10.34 60.65
N LYS A 2 -16.32 -10.67 59.42
CA LYS A 2 -16.21 -9.75 58.28
C LYS A 2 -16.68 -10.52 57.05
N THR A 3 -17.64 -9.97 56.34
CA THR A 3 -18.23 -10.47 55.11
C THR A 3 -17.34 -10.14 53.91
N TRP A 4 -17.25 -11.06 52.95
CA TRP A 4 -16.91 -10.76 51.56
C TRP A 4 -18.01 -11.37 50.67
N ILE A 5 -18.56 -10.55 49.78
CA ILE A 5 -19.60 -10.90 48.82
C ILE A 5 -18.90 -11.49 47.59
N ALA A 6 -19.22 -12.74 47.26
CA ALA A 6 -19.00 -13.30 45.94
C ALA A 6 -20.31 -13.16 45.15
N ALA A 7 -20.31 -12.33 44.11
CA ALA A 7 -21.24 -12.44 42.99
C ALA A 7 -20.47 -13.21 41.90
N GLY A 8 -20.93 -14.31 41.30
CA GLY A 8 -22.29 -14.83 41.17
C GLY A 8 -22.49 -15.12 39.70
N PHE A 9 -22.09 -16.33 39.24
CA PHE A 9 -22.57 -16.88 37.98
C PHE A 9 -23.55 -18.00 38.29
N VAL A 10 -24.82 -17.76 37.98
CA VAL A 10 -25.84 -18.81 37.92
C VAL A 10 -25.75 -19.41 36.53
N ALA A 11 -25.22 -20.63 36.42
CA ALA A 11 -25.36 -21.44 35.23
C ALA A 11 -26.72 -22.15 35.28
N ILE A 12 -27.67 -21.72 34.43
CA ILE A 12 -28.91 -22.47 34.21
C ILE A 12 -28.58 -23.58 33.20
N TRP A 13 -28.76 -24.83 33.63
CA TRP A 13 -28.50 -26.02 32.82
C TRP A 13 -29.78 -26.40 32.08
N VAL A 14 -29.80 -26.22 30.76
CA VAL A 14 -30.80 -26.83 29.86
C VAL A 14 -30.03 -27.58 28.79
N GLY A 15 -30.36 -28.87 28.64
CA GLY A 15 -29.64 -29.79 27.76
C GLY A 15 -29.47 -29.26 26.34
N GLY A 16 -28.22 -29.28 25.88
CA GLY A 16 -27.77 -28.86 24.56
C GLY A 16 -26.27 -28.67 24.63
N ALA A 17 -25.53 -29.25 23.69
CA ALA A 17 -24.07 -29.34 23.70
C ALA A 17 -23.38 -28.04 24.16
N LEU A 18 -22.40 -28.16 25.07
CA LEU A 18 -21.45 -27.09 25.33
C LEU A 18 -20.67 -26.86 24.02
N LEU A 19 -21.09 -25.87 23.25
CA LEU A 19 -20.17 -25.15 22.38
C LEU A 19 -19.26 -24.38 23.33
N ALA A 20 -18.04 -24.88 23.54
CA ALA A 20 -16.99 -24.02 24.05
C ALA A 20 -16.92 -22.81 23.11
N PRO A 21 -16.80 -21.57 23.62
CA PRO A 21 -16.49 -20.46 22.75
C PRO A 21 -15.19 -20.84 22.03
N ALA A 22 -15.23 -20.86 20.70
CA ALA A 22 -14.01 -20.92 19.92
C ALA A 22 -13.21 -19.69 20.32
N PHE A 23 -12.15 -19.89 21.11
CA PHE A 23 -11.18 -18.83 21.34
C PHE A 23 -10.64 -18.49 19.96
N ALA A 24 -10.98 -17.32 19.44
CA ALA A 24 -10.35 -16.79 18.24
C ALA A 24 -8.85 -16.79 18.52
N GLN A 25 -8.10 -17.57 17.76
CA GLN A 25 -6.65 -17.58 17.87
C GLN A 25 -6.17 -16.18 17.54
N THR A 26 -5.54 -15.51 18.50
CA THR A 26 -5.03 -14.15 18.30
C THR A 26 -3.89 -14.23 17.29
N ARG A 27 -4.12 -13.75 16.07
CA ARG A 27 -3.05 -13.57 15.08
C ARG A 27 -2.19 -12.40 15.54
N ASN A 28 -0.89 -12.61 15.66
CA ASN A 28 0.07 -11.57 16.02
C ASN A 28 1.05 -11.34 14.87
N LEU A 29 1.54 -10.11 14.75
CA LEU A 29 2.71 -9.81 13.95
C LEU A 29 3.96 -10.04 14.78
N GLU A 30 4.78 -11.01 14.36
CA GLU A 30 6.06 -11.30 15.00
C GLU A 30 7.20 -10.91 14.08
N GLN A 31 8.17 -10.16 14.60
CA GLN A 31 9.39 -9.86 13.86
C GLN A 31 10.24 -11.12 13.73
N VAL A 32 10.44 -11.56 12.49
CA VAL A 32 11.20 -12.77 12.13
C VAL A 32 12.54 -12.44 11.50
N GLY A 33 12.78 -11.18 11.14
CA GLY A 33 14.08 -10.69 10.70
C GLY A 33 14.10 -9.19 10.41
N PHE A 34 15.21 -8.74 9.84
CA PHE A 34 15.50 -7.33 9.66
C PHE A 34 16.49 -7.11 8.52
N ILE A 35 16.26 -6.07 7.72
CA ILE A 35 17.23 -5.56 6.73
C ILE A 35 17.73 -4.20 7.24
N PRO A 36 19.03 -4.04 7.53
CA PRO A 36 19.57 -2.78 8.04
C PRO A 36 19.67 -1.70 6.96
N GLY A 37 19.60 -0.45 7.40
CA GLY A 37 19.82 0.74 6.58
C GLY A 37 18.53 1.51 6.29
N PRO A 38 18.64 2.76 5.82
CA PRO A 38 17.46 3.56 5.55
C PRO A 38 16.57 2.88 4.49
N ALA A 39 15.26 2.88 4.73
CA ALA A 39 14.24 2.41 3.81
C ALA A 39 13.11 3.43 3.76
N THR A 40 12.82 3.93 2.57
CA THR A 40 11.67 4.81 2.32
C THR A 40 10.52 4.02 1.70
N THR A 41 10.81 3.11 0.77
CA THR A 41 9.82 2.24 0.15
C THR A 41 10.29 0.79 0.17
N VAL A 42 9.33 -0.13 0.18
CA VAL A 42 9.61 -1.56 0.06
C VAL A 42 8.57 -2.23 -0.82
N HIS A 43 9.02 -3.06 -1.76
CA HIS A 43 8.15 -3.90 -2.56
C HIS A 43 8.64 -5.34 -2.52
N LEU A 44 7.76 -6.27 -2.17
CA LEU A 44 8.02 -7.71 -2.16
C LEU A 44 7.45 -8.33 -3.45
N HIS A 45 8.29 -9.05 -4.19
CA HIS A 45 7.88 -9.81 -5.36
C HIS A 45 8.67 -11.11 -5.43
N GLU A 46 7.97 -12.25 -5.47
CA GLU A 46 8.56 -13.59 -5.61
C GLU A 46 9.72 -13.89 -4.63
N GLY A 47 9.59 -13.47 -3.37
CA GLY A 47 10.62 -13.68 -2.34
C GLY A 47 11.81 -12.71 -2.41
N ILE A 48 11.78 -11.72 -3.31
CA ILE A 48 12.76 -10.64 -3.40
C ILE A 48 12.17 -9.33 -2.87
N ALA A 49 12.88 -8.71 -1.94
CA ALA A 49 12.55 -7.39 -1.42
C ALA A 49 13.32 -6.31 -2.19
N TYR A 50 12.58 -5.36 -2.76
CA TYR A 50 13.09 -4.16 -3.44
C TYR A 50 12.97 -2.98 -2.48
N VAL A 51 14.09 -2.63 -1.85
CA VAL A 51 14.16 -1.60 -0.81
C VAL A 51 14.77 -0.33 -1.39
N SER A 52 14.02 0.77 -1.38
CA SER A 52 14.52 2.04 -1.91
C SER A 52 14.79 3.05 -0.81
N ASP A 53 15.92 3.75 -0.96
CA ASP A 53 16.25 4.94 -0.18
C ASP A 53 17.01 5.95 -1.06
N GLY A 54 16.51 7.19 -1.04
CA GLY A 54 16.95 8.22 -1.97
C GLY A 54 16.89 7.72 -3.42
N PRO A 55 18.01 7.78 -4.17
CA PRO A 55 18.04 7.37 -5.59
C PRO A 55 18.34 5.88 -5.81
N THR A 56 18.52 5.08 -4.76
CA THR A 56 19.00 3.70 -4.89
C THR A 56 17.93 2.68 -4.51
N VAL A 57 17.69 1.72 -5.40
CA VAL A 57 16.95 0.49 -5.09
C VAL A 57 17.95 -0.64 -4.82
N ARG A 58 17.78 -1.33 -3.70
CA ARG A 58 18.58 -2.49 -3.27
C ARG A 58 17.69 -3.72 -3.24
N LEU A 59 18.18 -4.84 -3.75
CA LEU A 59 17.47 -6.10 -3.83
C LEU A 59 18.00 -7.06 -2.77
N TYR A 60 17.09 -7.71 -2.06
CA TYR A 60 17.42 -8.72 -1.06
C TYR A 60 16.58 -9.98 -1.28
N ASP A 61 17.22 -11.15 -1.22
CA ASP A 61 16.50 -12.41 -1.08
C ASP A 61 15.98 -12.51 0.36
N VAL A 62 14.66 -12.66 0.51
CA VAL A 62 13.96 -12.83 1.79
C VAL A 62 13.27 -14.20 1.89
N SER A 63 13.70 -15.18 1.09
CA SER A 63 13.21 -16.57 1.16
C SER A 63 13.49 -17.20 2.52
N ASP A 64 14.62 -16.85 3.14
CA ASP A 64 14.85 -17.02 4.57
C ASP A 64 14.71 -15.65 5.27
N PRO A 65 13.54 -15.33 5.84
CA PRO A 65 13.32 -14.01 6.42
C PRO A 65 14.18 -13.76 7.66
N ALA A 66 14.72 -14.80 8.31
CA ALA A 66 15.63 -14.64 9.44
C ALA A 66 17.05 -14.26 8.99
N ASN A 67 17.41 -14.53 7.74
CA ASN A 67 18.73 -14.23 7.18
C ASN A 67 18.60 -13.62 5.76
N PRO A 68 18.09 -12.39 5.62
CA PRO A 68 17.99 -11.74 4.32
C PRO A 68 19.36 -11.59 3.66
N ALA A 69 19.47 -11.97 2.38
CA ALA A 69 20.72 -11.89 1.63
C ALA A 69 20.70 -10.73 0.64
N ALA A 70 21.68 -9.83 0.72
CA ALA A 70 21.84 -8.76 -0.27
C ALA A 70 22.22 -9.35 -1.63
N LEU A 71 21.55 -8.90 -2.69
CA LEU A 71 21.76 -9.37 -4.06
C LEU A 71 22.48 -8.31 -4.89
N GLY A 72 21.72 -7.36 -5.44
CA GLY A 72 22.21 -6.30 -6.29
C GLY A 72 21.55 -4.96 -5.97
N SER A 73 21.97 -3.92 -6.67
CA SER A 73 21.38 -2.59 -6.54
C SER A 73 21.48 -1.80 -7.84
N HIS A 74 20.64 -0.79 -7.96
CA HIS A 74 20.72 0.20 -9.01
C HIS A 74 20.49 1.60 -8.45
N THR A 75 21.27 2.57 -8.92
CA THR A 75 21.15 3.98 -8.51
C THR A 75 20.71 4.80 -9.71
N PHE A 76 19.53 5.41 -9.60
CA PHE A 76 18.99 6.36 -10.55
C PHE A 76 19.55 7.77 -10.35
N PRO A 77 19.31 8.72 -11.27
CA PRO A 77 19.79 10.10 -11.12
C PRO A 77 19.13 10.90 -9.98
N GLN A 78 17.93 10.53 -9.56
CA GLN A 78 17.12 11.24 -8.55
C GLN A 78 16.36 10.28 -7.64
N ASN A 79 15.66 10.82 -6.63
CA ASN A 79 14.97 10.05 -5.61
C ASN A 79 13.85 9.19 -6.19
N ILE A 80 13.74 7.98 -5.66
CA ILE A 80 12.68 7.03 -5.98
C ILE A 80 11.53 7.26 -5.00
N TYR A 81 10.32 7.44 -5.53
CA TYR A 81 9.09 7.56 -4.73
C TYR A 81 8.22 6.31 -4.74
N GLY A 82 8.41 5.43 -5.73
CA GLY A 82 7.70 4.15 -5.80
C GLY A 82 8.42 3.17 -6.72
N VAL A 83 8.34 1.88 -6.38
CA VAL A 83 8.83 0.77 -7.21
C VAL A 83 7.72 -0.25 -7.37
N ARG A 84 7.53 -0.73 -8.59
CA ARG A 84 6.62 -1.83 -8.91
C ARG A 84 7.34 -2.86 -9.77
N VAL A 85 7.12 -4.13 -9.49
CA VAL A 85 7.72 -5.24 -10.24
C VAL A 85 6.62 -6.06 -10.92
N SER A 86 6.87 -6.44 -12.17
CA SER A 86 6.01 -7.32 -12.96
C SER A 86 6.87 -8.29 -13.74
N GLY A 87 6.88 -9.55 -13.32
CA GLY A 87 7.80 -10.57 -13.83
C GLY A 87 9.25 -10.12 -13.65
N SER A 88 10.01 -10.10 -14.74
CA SER A 88 11.43 -9.72 -14.73
C SER A 88 11.70 -8.22 -14.88
N MET A 89 10.67 -7.36 -14.81
CA MET A 89 10.83 -5.91 -14.97
C MET A 89 10.47 -5.16 -13.70
N ALA A 90 11.31 -4.20 -13.31
CA ALA A 90 11.03 -3.24 -12.25
C ALA A 90 10.86 -1.84 -12.84
N TYR A 91 9.80 -1.16 -12.41
CA TYR A 91 9.42 0.19 -12.82
C TYR A 91 9.55 1.11 -11.61
N ALA A 92 10.23 2.24 -11.78
CA ALA A 92 10.47 3.20 -10.72
C ALA A 92 9.88 4.57 -11.08
N ALA A 93 9.14 5.17 -10.14
CA ALA A 93 8.77 6.58 -10.17
C ALA A 93 9.92 7.39 -9.56
N ILE A 94 10.59 8.22 -10.37
CA ILE A 94 11.85 8.87 -10.06
C ILE A 94 11.69 10.39 -10.20
N ASP A 95 11.25 11.05 -9.14
CA ASP A 95 11.15 12.51 -9.01
C ASP A 95 10.83 13.24 -10.34
N PHE A 96 11.65 14.19 -10.81
CA PHE A 96 11.49 14.87 -12.10
C PHE A 96 12.10 14.11 -13.29
N THR A 97 12.78 12.99 -13.04
CA THR A 97 13.27 12.09 -14.10
C THR A 97 12.12 11.31 -14.73
N GLY A 98 11.03 11.07 -13.99
CA GLY A 98 9.85 10.36 -14.45
C GLY A 98 9.94 8.85 -14.24
N LEU A 99 9.74 8.08 -15.31
CA LEU A 99 9.80 6.62 -15.29
C LEU A 99 11.23 6.12 -15.50
N GLY A 100 11.68 5.18 -14.66
CA GLY A 100 12.82 4.31 -14.95
C GLY A 100 12.39 2.85 -15.07
N ILE A 101 13.01 2.11 -15.98
CA ILE A 101 12.72 0.69 -16.24
C ILE A 101 14.00 -0.13 -16.10
N LEU A 102 13.98 -1.16 -15.26
CA LEU A 102 15.08 -2.10 -15.04
C LEU A 102 14.68 -3.52 -15.44
N ASP A 103 15.61 -4.24 -16.04
CA ASP A 103 15.63 -5.70 -16.05
C ASP A 103 16.15 -6.19 -14.70
N VAL A 104 15.35 -7.02 -14.04
CA VAL A 104 15.64 -7.65 -12.75
C VAL A 104 15.52 -9.17 -12.82
N SER A 105 15.65 -9.75 -14.03
CA SER A 105 15.73 -11.21 -14.24
C SER A 105 16.90 -11.86 -13.49
N ASP A 106 18.03 -11.15 -13.41
CA ASP A 106 19.12 -11.44 -12.48
C ASP A 106 19.11 -10.39 -11.36
N PRO A 107 18.55 -10.71 -10.17
CA PRO A 107 18.47 -9.76 -9.08
C PRO A 107 19.84 -9.39 -8.48
N ALA A 108 20.90 -10.16 -8.78
CA ALA A 108 22.27 -9.82 -8.40
C ALA A 108 22.89 -8.74 -9.31
N ALA A 109 22.35 -8.56 -10.52
CA ALA A 109 22.84 -7.58 -11.50
C ALA A 109 21.69 -6.86 -12.23
N PRO A 110 20.91 -5.99 -11.56
CA PRO A 110 19.87 -5.19 -12.22
C PRO A 110 20.42 -4.31 -13.34
N VAL A 111 19.76 -4.30 -14.50
CA VAL A 111 20.21 -3.54 -15.70
C VAL A 111 19.16 -2.50 -16.09
N ALA A 112 19.58 -1.25 -16.30
CA ALA A 112 18.68 -0.23 -16.83
C ALA A 112 18.35 -0.49 -18.31
N LEU A 113 17.06 -0.56 -18.63
CA LEU A 113 16.56 -0.78 -19.99
C LEU A 113 16.20 0.53 -20.68
N GLY A 114 15.51 1.43 -19.97
CA GLY A 114 15.03 2.68 -20.54
C GLY A 114 14.37 3.59 -19.51
N SER A 115 13.93 4.75 -19.96
CA SER A 115 13.27 5.76 -19.13
C SER A 115 12.29 6.59 -19.96
N HIS A 116 11.35 7.24 -19.27
CA HIS A 116 10.43 8.21 -19.86
C HIS A 116 10.36 9.44 -18.95
N GLN A 117 10.68 10.62 -19.49
CA GLN A 117 10.51 11.86 -18.73
C GLN A 117 9.04 12.25 -18.71
N THR A 118 8.46 12.27 -17.50
CA THR A 118 7.07 12.70 -17.28
C THR A 118 6.94 14.23 -17.27
N ALA A 119 5.71 14.75 -17.38
CA ALA A 119 5.47 16.20 -17.44
C ALA A 119 5.85 16.95 -16.14
N GLY A 120 5.74 16.27 -15.00
CA GLY A 120 6.13 16.79 -13.68
C GLY A 120 6.79 15.72 -12.81
N GLN A 121 6.71 15.92 -11.49
CA GLN A 121 7.25 14.98 -10.51
C GLN A 121 6.43 13.68 -10.46
N ALA A 122 7.08 12.54 -10.73
CA ALA A 122 6.52 11.20 -10.57
C ALA A 122 6.53 10.78 -9.10
N LEU A 123 5.36 10.41 -8.56
CA LEU A 123 5.16 10.15 -7.13
C LEU A 123 4.83 8.69 -6.82
N ALA A 124 4.20 7.99 -7.76
CA ALA A 124 3.87 6.57 -7.64
C ALA A 124 3.80 5.94 -9.02
N VAL A 125 4.01 4.62 -9.08
CA VAL A 125 3.96 3.84 -10.32
C VAL A 125 3.24 2.52 -10.07
N ASP A 126 2.40 2.12 -11.02
CA ASP A 126 1.88 0.76 -11.11
C ASP A 126 1.84 0.30 -12.57
N VAL A 127 1.61 -1.00 -12.78
CA VAL A 127 1.68 -1.62 -14.10
C VAL A 127 0.55 -2.63 -14.29
N SER A 128 -0.09 -2.59 -15.45
CA SER A 128 -1.05 -3.60 -15.93
C SER A 128 -0.60 -4.08 -17.31
N GLY A 129 -0.12 -5.32 -17.38
CA GLY A 129 0.52 -5.84 -18.59
C GLY A 129 1.76 -5.02 -18.97
N THR A 130 1.75 -4.40 -20.15
CA THR A 130 2.82 -3.49 -20.61
C THR A 130 2.48 -2.02 -20.39
N THR A 131 1.30 -1.71 -19.86
CA THR A 131 0.87 -0.34 -19.60
C THR A 131 1.32 0.07 -18.21
N VAL A 132 2.17 1.09 -18.14
CA VAL A 132 2.66 1.71 -16.91
C VAL A 132 1.82 2.95 -16.64
N VAL A 133 1.35 3.08 -15.40
CA VAL A 133 0.63 4.27 -14.95
C VAL A 133 1.43 4.98 -13.87
N ILE A 134 1.53 6.30 -14.00
CA ILE A 134 2.31 7.13 -13.09
C ILE A 134 1.41 8.20 -12.50
N SER A 135 1.36 8.25 -11.18
CA SER A 135 0.82 9.43 -10.50
C SER A 135 1.83 10.56 -10.62
N ASN A 136 1.41 11.66 -11.25
CA ASN A 136 2.27 12.80 -11.54
C ASN A 136 1.70 14.06 -10.89
N ARG A 137 2.58 14.84 -10.26
CA ARG A 137 2.16 16.04 -9.52
C ARG A 137 1.61 17.17 -10.40
N LEU A 138 1.95 17.21 -11.68
CA LEU A 138 1.51 18.25 -12.61
C LEU A 138 0.35 17.78 -13.50
N SER A 139 0.47 16.58 -14.07
CA SER A 139 -0.49 16.01 -15.01
C SER A 139 -1.57 15.14 -14.37
N GLY A 140 -1.46 14.82 -13.07
CA GLY A 140 -2.37 13.93 -12.33
C GLY A 140 -2.03 12.47 -12.53
N LEU A 141 -2.33 11.95 -13.72
CA LEU A 141 -2.01 10.59 -14.16
C LEU A 141 -1.36 10.64 -15.55
N GLU A 142 -0.27 9.90 -15.74
CA GLU A 142 0.28 9.61 -17.06
C GLU A 142 0.19 8.11 -17.35
N VAL A 143 -0.19 7.77 -18.57
CA VAL A 143 -0.34 6.40 -19.07
C VAL A 143 0.71 6.17 -20.16
N ILE A 144 1.60 5.21 -19.94
CA ILE A 144 2.78 4.97 -20.76
C ILE A 144 2.76 3.52 -21.25
N ASP A 145 2.94 3.31 -22.55
CA ASP A 145 3.23 1.99 -23.10
C ASP A 145 4.71 1.65 -22.94
N ALA A 146 4.99 0.58 -22.22
CA ALA A 146 6.32 0.01 -22.02
C ALA A 146 6.50 -1.33 -22.73
N SER A 147 5.72 -1.62 -23.78
CA SER A 147 5.85 -2.81 -24.63
C SER A 147 7.26 -2.97 -25.20
N ASN A 148 7.91 -1.85 -25.52
CA ASN A 148 9.36 -1.77 -25.72
C ASN A 148 10.00 -1.02 -24.53
N PRO A 149 10.59 -1.73 -23.55
CA PRO A 149 11.13 -1.09 -22.35
C PRO A 149 12.33 -0.17 -22.62
N ALA A 150 12.99 -0.32 -23.77
CA ALA A 150 14.09 0.57 -24.17
C ALA A 150 13.60 1.90 -24.78
N ALA A 151 12.33 1.99 -25.15
CA ALA A 151 11.73 3.19 -25.74
C ALA A 151 10.24 3.33 -25.32
N PRO A 152 9.96 3.57 -24.03
CA PRO A 152 8.59 3.75 -23.54
C PRO A 152 7.92 4.99 -24.15
N VAL A 153 6.64 4.87 -24.47
CA VAL A 153 5.85 5.89 -25.19
C VAL A 153 4.68 6.37 -24.34
N LEU A 154 4.54 7.69 -24.18
CA LEU A 154 3.34 8.27 -23.56
C LEU A 154 2.12 8.02 -24.45
N LEU A 155 1.12 7.32 -23.91
CA LEU A 155 -0.18 7.14 -24.55
C LEU A 155 -1.09 8.34 -24.28
N GLY A 156 -0.93 8.97 -23.11
CA GLY A 156 -1.78 10.08 -22.71
C GLY A 156 -1.69 10.42 -21.24
N SER A 157 -2.51 11.38 -20.84
CA SER A 157 -2.64 11.81 -19.44
C SER A 157 -4.08 12.06 -19.04
N TYR A 158 -4.36 11.97 -17.75
CA TYR A 158 -5.62 12.41 -17.15
C TYR A 158 -5.33 13.41 -16.03
N PHE A 159 -5.80 14.64 -16.21
CA PHE A 159 -5.66 15.69 -15.21
C PHE A 159 -6.59 15.44 -14.02
N THR A 160 -5.99 15.20 -12.85
CA THR A 160 -6.71 15.22 -11.58
C THR A 160 -6.83 16.66 -11.09
N GLU A 161 -8.00 17.07 -10.58
CA GLU A 161 -8.18 18.44 -10.07
C GLU A 161 -7.25 18.79 -8.90
N GLY A 162 -6.70 17.78 -8.21
CA GLY A 162 -5.73 17.90 -7.16
C GLY A 162 -4.32 17.39 -7.48
N TYR A 163 -3.58 17.03 -6.43
CA TYR A 163 -2.31 16.32 -6.52
C TYR A 163 -2.48 14.82 -6.40
N GLY A 164 -2.33 14.10 -7.53
CA GLY A 164 -2.15 12.65 -7.52
C GLY A 164 -0.98 12.26 -6.61
N THR A 165 -1.19 11.28 -5.74
CA THR A 165 -0.19 10.86 -4.74
C THR A 165 0.03 9.36 -4.65
N ASP A 166 -0.90 8.57 -5.15
CA ASP A 166 -0.75 7.13 -5.32
C ASP A 166 -1.56 6.68 -6.53
N VAL A 167 -1.18 5.54 -7.11
CA VAL A 167 -1.88 4.95 -8.25
C VAL A 167 -1.87 3.44 -8.17
N LYS A 168 -2.99 2.82 -8.57
CA LYS A 168 -3.07 1.39 -8.86
C LYS A 168 -3.66 1.11 -10.22
N ALA A 169 -3.11 0.13 -10.93
CA ALA A 169 -3.64 -0.36 -12.19
C ALA A 169 -4.14 -1.79 -12.01
N VAL A 170 -5.42 -2.02 -12.32
CA VAL A 170 -6.02 -3.36 -12.31
C VAL A 170 -6.84 -3.53 -13.58
N GLY A 171 -6.47 -4.53 -14.37
CA GLY A 171 -7.08 -4.79 -15.67
C GLY A 171 -6.98 -3.55 -16.56
N SER A 172 -8.13 -3.04 -16.99
CA SER A 172 -8.27 -1.89 -17.87
C SER A 172 -8.45 -0.56 -17.14
N TYR A 173 -8.26 -0.49 -15.83
CA TYR A 173 -8.51 0.73 -15.05
C TYR A 173 -7.30 1.17 -14.24
N ALA A 174 -7.14 2.48 -14.13
CA ALA A 174 -6.26 3.11 -13.15
C ALA A 174 -7.06 3.82 -12.07
N TYR A 175 -6.63 3.65 -10.83
CA TYR A 175 -7.25 4.18 -9.63
C TYR A 175 -6.27 5.15 -9.01
N VAL A 176 -6.58 6.44 -9.10
CA VAL A 176 -5.67 7.54 -8.73
C VAL A 176 -6.17 8.19 -7.46
N ALA A 177 -5.25 8.29 -6.52
CA ALA A 177 -5.50 8.83 -5.21
C ALA A 177 -5.11 10.31 -5.20
N ASP A 178 -6.07 11.21 -5.02
CA ASP A 178 -5.91 12.65 -5.27
C ASP A 178 -6.19 13.55 -4.03
N ARG A 179 -5.42 14.64 -3.88
CA ARG A 179 -5.60 15.74 -2.92
C ARG A 179 -6.15 17.01 -3.57
N PRO A 180 -7.37 17.48 -3.27
CA PRO A 180 -8.38 16.98 -2.33
C PRO A 180 -9.42 16.04 -2.98
N GLY A 181 -9.20 15.60 -4.23
CA GLY A 181 -10.21 14.99 -5.09
C GLY A 181 -10.76 13.64 -4.64
N GLY A 182 -10.07 12.91 -3.76
CA GLY A 182 -10.48 11.57 -3.32
C GLY A 182 -9.93 10.48 -4.24
N LEU A 183 -10.81 9.72 -4.90
CA LEU A 183 -10.46 8.64 -5.82
C LEU A 183 -10.98 8.93 -7.23
N SER A 184 -10.08 9.02 -8.19
CA SER A 184 -10.39 9.02 -9.62
C SER A 184 -10.20 7.63 -10.20
N ILE A 185 -11.17 7.17 -11.00
CA ILE A 185 -11.07 5.89 -11.72
C ILE A 185 -11.06 6.22 -13.21
N VAL A 186 -10.00 5.80 -13.91
CA VAL A 186 -9.73 6.13 -15.31
C VAL A 186 -9.73 4.84 -16.14
N ASP A 187 -10.52 4.81 -17.22
CA ASP A 187 -10.53 3.69 -18.18
C ASP A 187 -9.32 3.81 -19.14
N LEU A 188 -8.40 2.85 -19.05
CA LEU A 188 -7.17 2.81 -19.84
C LEU A 188 -7.39 2.32 -21.28
N MET A 189 -8.58 1.78 -21.61
CA MET A 189 -8.91 1.29 -22.95
C MET A 189 -9.60 2.36 -23.81
N GLN A 190 -10.00 3.48 -23.20
CA GLN A 190 -10.66 4.59 -23.89
C GLN A 190 -9.80 5.86 -23.78
N PRO A 191 -8.67 5.95 -24.51
CA PRO A 191 -8.00 7.23 -24.66
C PRO A 191 -9.00 8.19 -25.32
N GLY A 192 -9.28 9.31 -24.66
CA GLY A 192 -10.09 10.36 -25.23
C GLY A 192 -9.38 11.07 -26.38
N ASN A 193 -9.98 12.16 -26.85
CA ASN A 193 -9.45 12.86 -28.01
C ASN A 193 -8.02 13.36 -27.75
N ALA A 194 -7.14 13.20 -28.74
CA ALA A 194 -5.74 13.65 -28.68
C ALA A 194 -4.89 13.06 -27.53
N GLY A 195 -5.29 11.92 -26.93
CA GLY A 195 -4.55 11.28 -25.84
C GLY A 195 -4.88 11.82 -24.45
N GLU A 196 -5.91 12.66 -24.31
CA GLU A 196 -6.45 13.00 -22.99
C GLU A 196 -7.38 11.86 -22.54
N PHE A 197 -7.01 11.15 -21.48
CA PHE A 197 -7.89 10.16 -20.86
C PHE A 197 -9.00 10.87 -20.08
N GLU A 198 -10.11 10.17 -19.84
CA GLU A 198 -11.26 10.68 -19.08
C GLU A 198 -11.54 9.76 -17.89
N ALA A 199 -12.07 10.33 -16.81
CA ALA A 199 -12.50 9.53 -15.68
C ALA A 199 -13.75 8.72 -16.03
N ALA A 200 -13.69 7.41 -15.80
CA ALA A 200 -14.85 6.53 -15.78
C ALA A 200 -15.76 6.82 -14.58
N ALA A 201 -15.17 7.15 -13.44
CA ALA A 201 -15.86 7.59 -12.24
C ALA A 201 -14.97 8.45 -11.34
N MET A 202 -15.61 9.28 -10.51
CA MET A 202 -14.96 10.09 -9.48
C MET A 202 -15.68 9.91 -8.17
N VAL A 203 -14.94 9.59 -7.11
CA VAL A 203 -15.46 9.52 -5.75
C VAL A 203 -14.78 10.56 -4.88
N SER A 204 -15.54 11.56 -4.46
CA SER A 204 -15.08 12.52 -3.46
C SER A 204 -15.05 11.84 -2.09
N SER A 205 -13.96 12.02 -1.33
CA SER A 205 -13.92 11.59 0.07
C SER A 205 -14.96 12.40 0.85
N THR A 206 -15.92 11.72 1.48
CA THR A 206 -17.20 12.33 1.90
C THR A 206 -17.13 13.15 3.19
N GLU A 207 -16.03 13.11 3.94
CA GLU A 207 -16.04 13.62 5.32
C GLU A 207 -15.26 14.93 5.56
N ARG A 208 -14.21 15.27 4.79
CA ARG A 208 -13.37 16.47 5.06
C ARG A 208 -12.60 16.95 3.82
N PRO A 209 -12.07 18.19 3.78
CA PRO A 209 -10.91 18.50 2.93
C PRO A 209 -9.73 17.63 3.40
N ALA A 210 -9.64 16.42 2.86
CA ALA A 210 -8.74 15.36 3.31
C ALA A 210 -7.41 15.39 2.54
N THR A 211 -6.36 14.92 3.22
CA THR A 211 -4.96 14.94 2.76
C THR A 211 -4.49 13.51 2.49
N THR A 212 -4.27 13.25 1.20
CA THR A 212 -4.18 12.00 0.42
C THR A 212 -5.06 10.83 0.77
N ALA A 213 -5.40 10.12 -0.29
CA ALA A 213 -5.73 8.73 -0.31
C ALA A 213 -4.47 7.95 -0.70
N ALA A 214 -4.17 6.84 -0.06
CA ALA A 214 -3.45 5.75 -0.72
C ALA A 214 -4.50 4.79 -1.26
N VAL A 215 -4.37 4.36 -2.51
CA VAL A 215 -5.24 3.33 -3.08
C VAL A 215 -4.50 2.02 -3.06
N SER A 216 -5.12 1.01 -2.46
CA SER A 216 -4.76 -0.36 -2.72
C SER A 216 -6.02 -1.13 -3.07
N LEU A 217 -5.86 -2.04 -4.02
CA LEU A 217 -6.92 -2.91 -4.50
C LEU A 217 -6.61 -4.33 -4.05
N ASP A 218 -7.65 -5.07 -3.69
CA ASP A 218 -7.58 -6.52 -3.57
C ASP A 218 -8.48 -7.16 -4.65
N PRO A 219 -7.91 -7.65 -5.76
CA PRO A 219 -8.67 -8.38 -6.75
C PRO A 219 -9.09 -9.79 -6.26
N ASP A 220 -8.43 -10.33 -5.23
CA ASP A 220 -8.64 -11.67 -4.70
C ASP A 220 -9.54 -11.68 -3.45
N ALA A 221 -10.04 -10.50 -3.01
CA ALA A 221 -10.98 -10.39 -1.91
C ALA A 221 -12.26 -11.19 -2.24
N PRO A 222 -12.74 -12.07 -1.35
CA PRO A 222 -13.97 -12.80 -1.60
C PRO A 222 -15.17 -11.84 -1.71
N GLY A 223 -15.75 -11.76 -2.91
CA GLY A 223 -16.95 -10.97 -3.19
C GLY A 223 -16.67 -9.76 -4.09
N ALA A 224 -16.46 -8.59 -3.48
CA ALA A 224 -16.28 -7.31 -4.16
C ALA A 224 -14.80 -6.98 -4.38
N THR A 225 -14.45 -6.40 -5.52
CA THR A 225 -13.15 -5.73 -5.70
C THR A 225 -13.17 -4.46 -4.86
N LEU A 226 -12.34 -4.36 -3.83
CA LEU A 226 -12.32 -3.22 -2.93
C LEU A 226 -11.19 -2.26 -3.27
N ALA A 227 -11.51 -0.98 -3.36
CA ALA A 227 -10.54 0.11 -3.29
C ALA A 227 -10.57 0.70 -1.89
N ALA A 228 -9.39 0.87 -1.29
CA ALA A 228 -9.24 1.71 -0.10
C ALA A 228 -8.80 3.11 -0.47
N ILE A 229 -9.22 4.08 0.33
CA ILE A 229 -8.58 5.37 0.50
C ILE A 229 -8.14 5.43 1.96
N VAL A 230 -6.87 5.71 2.22
CA VAL A 230 -6.42 6.00 3.60
C VAL A 230 -6.02 7.44 3.75
N THR A 231 -6.61 8.11 4.74
CA THR A 231 -6.39 9.53 5.04
C THR A 231 -5.43 9.72 6.23
N THR A 232 -5.01 10.98 6.47
CA THR A 232 -4.09 11.34 7.56
C THR A 232 -4.58 11.03 8.97
N ASP A 233 -5.89 10.92 9.20
CA ASP A 233 -6.42 10.52 10.50
C ASP A 233 -6.64 9.01 10.61
N THR A 234 -6.01 8.23 9.71
CA THR A 234 -6.08 6.76 9.60
C THR A 234 -7.46 6.22 9.31
N LEU A 235 -8.34 7.09 8.79
CA LEU A 235 -9.59 6.65 8.23
C LEU A 235 -9.29 5.88 6.95
N LEU A 236 -9.56 4.59 7.00
CA LEU A 236 -9.68 3.72 5.84
C LEU A 236 -11.12 3.87 5.33
N GLU A 237 -11.31 4.49 4.18
CA GLU A 237 -12.59 4.49 3.46
C GLU A 237 -12.55 3.38 2.42
N LEU A 238 -13.55 2.50 2.45
CA LEU A 238 -13.67 1.35 1.56
C LEU A 238 -14.74 1.60 0.52
N PHE A 239 -14.40 1.31 -0.73
CA PHE A 239 -15.29 1.40 -1.88
C PHE A 239 -15.33 0.05 -2.60
N ASP A 240 -16.54 -0.44 -2.88
CA ASP A 240 -16.75 -1.51 -3.84
C ASP A 240 -16.59 -0.91 -5.24
N VAL A 241 -15.58 -1.40 -5.96
CA VAL A 241 -15.22 -0.99 -7.32
C VAL A 241 -15.35 -2.16 -8.30
N SER A 242 -16.17 -3.16 -7.97
CA SER A 242 -16.50 -4.28 -8.88
C SER A 242 -17.13 -3.78 -10.18
N ASP A 243 -17.84 -2.65 -10.11
CA ASP A 243 -18.15 -1.80 -11.27
C ASP A 243 -17.33 -0.50 -11.16
N PRO A 244 -16.19 -0.39 -11.86
CA PRO A 244 -15.33 0.79 -11.81
C PRO A 244 -16.00 2.08 -12.29
N SER A 245 -17.12 1.99 -13.03
CA SER A 245 -17.90 3.15 -13.47
C SER A 245 -18.93 3.61 -12.44
N ASN A 246 -19.22 2.79 -11.44
CA ASN A 246 -20.16 3.09 -10.37
C ASN A 246 -19.64 2.59 -9.01
N PRO A 247 -18.53 3.18 -8.51
CA PRO A 247 -17.96 2.83 -7.22
C PRO A 247 -18.92 3.16 -6.07
N VAL A 248 -19.07 2.25 -5.11
CA VAL A 248 -20.01 2.38 -3.99
C VAL A 248 -19.25 2.39 -2.67
N ALA A 249 -19.47 3.40 -1.84
CA ALA A 249 -18.92 3.41 -0.47
C ALA A 249 -19.50 2.26 0.35
N VAL A 250 -18.63 1.47 0.99
CA VAL A 250 -18.97 0.26 1.74
C VAL A 250 -18.93 0.52 3.24
N ALA A 251 -17.79 1.01 3.72
CA ALA A 251 -17.56 1.26 5.13
C ALA A 251 -16.41 2.23 5.32
N SER A 252 -16.28 2.72 6.55
CA SER A 252 -15.05 3.36 7.00
C SER A 252 -14.53 2.67 8.26
N TYR A 253 -13.22 2.66 8.42
CA TYR A 253 -12.55 2.12 9.58
C TYR A 253 -11.61 3.16 10.17
N ARG A 254 -11.66 3.29 11.48
CA ARG A 254 -10.72 4.08 12.28
C ARG A 254 -10.23 3.19 13.41
N HIS A 255 -8.95 3.29 13.75
CA HIS A 255 -8.42 2.58 14.91
C HIS A 255 -9.25 2.92 16.17
N PRO A 256 -9.80 1.93 16.90
CA PRO A 256 -10.76 2.15 17.99
C PRO A 256 -10.28 3.12 19.08
N ASP A 257 -9.00 3.02 19.44
CA ASP A 257 -8.41 3.80 20.52
C ASP A 257 -7.73 5.10 20.06
N ARG A 258 -7.85 5.48 18.78
CA ARG A 258 -7.18 6.69 18.26
C ARG A 258 -8.16 7.81 17.94
N PRO A 259 -8.02 8.97 18.60
CA PRO A 259 -8.76 10.15 18.20
C PRO A 259 -8.28 10.66 16.84
N ALA A 260 -9.17 11.33 16.09
CA ALA A 260 -8.77 12.02 14.87
C ALA A 260 -7.81 13.17 15.23
N LEU A 261 -6.54 13.06 14.81
CA LEU A 261 -5.51 14.02 15.20
C LEU A 261 -5.52 15.30 14.34
N GLY A 262 -6.16 15.28 13.17
CA GLY A 262 -6.24 16.43 12.27
C GLY A 262 -4.85 16.95 11.82
N LEU A 263 -3.82 16.10 11.89
CA LEU A 263 -2.46 16.47 11.56
C LEU A 263 -2.24 16.42 10.05
N ASN A 264 -1.54 17.42 9.53
CA ASN A 264 -1.06 17.41 8.14
C ASN A 264 0.29 16.66 8.07
N ILE A 265 0.27 15.35 8.32
CA ILE A 265 1.45 14.48 8.20
C ILE A 265 1.50 13.79 6.82
N ALA A 266 2.62 13.13 6.54
CA ALA A 266 2.72 12.20 5.42
C ALA A 266 1.64 11.12 5.57
N ALA A 267 0.98 10.79 4.45
CA ALA A 267 -0.15 9.90 4.50
C ALA A 267 0.27 8.44 4.68
N PRO A 268 -0.56 7.65 5.40
CA PRO A 268 -0.33 6.23 5.57
C PRO A 268 -0.28 5.48 4.22
N ARG A 269 0.28 4.28 4.26
CA ARG A 269 0.25 3.33 3.14
C ARG A 269 -0.63 2.14 3.51
N VAL A 270 -1.36 1.62 2.54
CA VAL A 270 -2.14 0.39 2.69
C VAL A 270 -1.75 -0.63 1.64
N ARG A 271 -1.75 -1.90 2.04
CA ARG A 271 -1.70 -3.05 1.14
C ARG A 271 -2.74 -4.07 1.57
N PHE A 272 -3.23 -4.84 0.61
CA PHE A 272 -4.13 -5.95 0.87
C PHE A 272 -3.43 -7.26 0.58
N GLU A 273 -3.80 -8.30 1.32
CA GLU A 273 -3.48 -9.70 1.03
C GLU A 273 -4.72 -10.53 1.39
N GLY A 274 -5.51 -10.88 0.38
CA GLY A 274 -6.85 -11.40 0.60
C GLY A 274 -7.67 -10.50 1.54
N PRO A 275 -8.47 -11.05 2.47
CA PRO A 275 -9.37 -10.25 3.29
C PRO A 275 -8.67 -9.33 4.31
N LEU A 276 -7.34 -9.23 4.32
CA LEU A 276 -6.60 -8.42 5.30
C LEU A 276 -6.04 -7.15 4.66
N ALA A 277 -6.26 -6.02 5.31
CA ALA A 277 -5.58 -4.76 5.02
C ALA A 277 -4.46 -4.50 6.04
N TYR A 278 -3.28 -4.17 5.53
CA TYR A 278 -2.09 -3.80 6.29
C TYR A 278 -1.85 -2.32 6.13
N ILE A 279 -1.97 -1.56 7.22
CA ILE A 279 -1.93 -0.10 7.22
C ILE A 279 -0.70 0.37 7.98
N ALA A 280 0.21 1.05 7.28
CA ALA A 280 1.34 1.77 7.87
C ALA A 280 0.86 3.14 8.37
N ASP A 281 0.54 3.23 9.65
CA ASP A 281 0.07 4.44 10.33
C ASP A 281 1.25 5.30 10.81
N LEU A 282 1.36 6.48 10.19
CA LEU A 282 2.39 7.48 10.47
C LEU A 282 2.04 8.43 11.63
N ASN A 283 0.88 8.28 12.27
CA ASN A 283 0.54 9.04 13.47
C ASN A 283 1.25 8.44 14.69
N PRO A 284 1.93 9.24 15.53
CA PRO A 284 2.49 8.75 16.79
C PRO A 284 1.39 8.34 17.81
N PRO A 285 1.58 7.24 18.57
CA PRO A 285 2.69 6.28 18.44
C PRO A 285 2.60 5.52 17.11
N PHE A 286 3.72 5.28 16.44
CA PHE A 286 3.66 4.69 15.09
C PHE A 286 3.11 3.26 15.12
N LEU A 287 2.28 2.88 14.15
CA LEU A 287 1.71 1.52 14.09
C LEU A 287 1.72 0.95 12.68
N VAL A 288 1.88 -0.36 12.60
CA VAL A 288 1.33 -1.17 11.51
C VAL A 288 0.08 -1.85 12.04
N GLN A 289 -1.05 -1.65 11.38
CA GLN A 289 -2.34 -2.25 11.76
C GLN A 289 -2.72 -3.32 10.75
N VAL A 290 -3.24 -4.45 11.22
CA VAL A 290 -3.87 -5.47 10.37
C VAL A 290 -5.36 -5.44 10.62
N VAL A 291 -6.14 -5.20 9.58
CA VAL A 291 -7.60 -5.06 9.64
C VAL A 291 -8.23 -6.18 8.81
N ASP A 292 -9.16 -6.92 9.40
CA ASP A 292 -9.96 -7.94 8.73
C ASP A 292 -11.15 -7.29 8.02
N LEU A 293 -11.23 -7.56 6.73
CA LEU A 293 -12.21 -7.10 5.76
C LEU A 293 -12.98 -8.26 5.13
N SER A 294 -12.94 -9.47 5.70
CA SER A 294 -13.77 -10.60 5.29
C SER A 294 -15.27 -10.28 5.31
N THR A 295 -15.67 -9.34 6.16
CA THR A 295 -16.97 -8.65 6.09
C THR A 295 -16.70 -7.16 5.83
N PRO A 296 -16.61 -6.70 4.57
CA PRO A 296 -16.17 -5.34 4.24
C PRO A 296 -17.00 -4.22 4.89
N ALA A 297 -18.29 -4.47 5.14
CA ALA A 297 -19.20 -3.55 5.82
C ALA A 297 -18.92 -3.39 7.33
N GLN A 298 -18.11 -4.28 7.92
CA GLN A 298 -17.75 -4.29 9.33
C GLN A 298 -16.25 -4.58 9.51
N PRO A 299 -15.35 -3.67 9.08
CA PRO A 299 -13.92 -3.84 9.29
C PRO A 299 -13.59 -4.00 10.77
N SER A 300 -12.66 -4.90 11.09
CA SER A 300 -12.26 -5.15 12.48
C SER A 300 -10.75 -5.26 12.63
N LEU A 301 -10.22 -4.73 13.73
CA LEU A 301 -8.79 -4.81 14.03
C LEU A 301 -8.41 -6.25 14.41
N VAL A 302 -7.42 -6.80 13.72
CA VAL A 302 -6.83 -8.12 14.03
C VAL A 302 -5.68 -7.96 15.02
N THR A 303 -4.70 -7.13 14.67
CA THR A 303 -3.49 -6.94 15.47
C THR A 303 -2.77 -5.65 15.09
N THR A 304 -1.82 -5.24 15.92
CA THR A 304 -0.94 -4.10 15.67
C THR A 304 0.51 -4.48 15.93
N TYR A 305 1.41 -3.76 15.29
CA TYR A 305 2.85 -3.79 15.53
C TYR A 305 3.34 -2.36 15.69
N GLU A 306 4.16 -2.09 16.71
CA GLU A 306 4.76 -0.77 16.95
C GLU A 306 6.21 -0.78 16.44
N PRO A 307 6.48 -0.28 15.22
CA PRO A 307 7.84 -0.19 14.71
C PRO A 307 8.66 0.84 15.51
N PRO A 308 10.00 0.71 15.54
CA PRO A 308 10.87 1.65 16.26
C PRO A 308 10.85 3.07 15.69
N GLY A 309 10.34 3.25 14.47
CA GLY A 309 10.23 4.53 13.79
C GLY A 309 9.03 4.61 12.84
N PRO A 310 8.88 5.71 12.09
CA PRO A 310 7.74 5.91 11.21
C PRO A 310 7.67 4.84 10.11
N PRO A 311 6.58 4.06 10.01
CA PRO A 311 6.40 3.07 8.94
C PRO A 311 6.06 3.82 7.65
N ARG A 312 7.03 3.93 6.75
CA ARG A 312 6.93 4.70 5.50
C ARG A 312 6.18 3.94 4.41
N ASP A 313 6.31 2.63 4.40
CA ASP A 313 5.70 1.75 3.42
C ASP A 313 5.52 0.35 4.00
N VAL A 314 4.60 -0.40 3.41
CA VAL A 314 4.34 -1.79 3.74
C VAL A 314 4.20 -2.60 2.46
N SER A 315 4.70 -3.83 2.46
CA SER A 315 4.52 -4.79 1.38
C SER A 315 4.28 -6.18 1.95
N VAL A 316 3.38 -6.92 1.32
CA VAL A 316 2.85 -8.19 1.85
C VAL A 316 2.92 -9.26 0.76
N SER A 317 3.16 -10.50 1.17
CA SER A 317 2.99 -11.69 0.32
C SER A 317 2.78 -12.91 1.21
N GLY A 318 1.61 -13.55 1.11
CA GLY A 318 1.18 -14.60 2.03
C GLY A 318 1.22 -14.12 3.48
N SER A 319 1.95 -14.82 4.33
CA SER A 319 2.10 -14.46 5.74
C SER A 319 3.20 -13.42 6.02
N LEU A 320 4.04 -13.09 5.02
CA LEU A 320 5.20 -12.23 5.21
C LEU A 320 4.83 -10.77 4.99
N VAL A 321 5.25 -9.90 5.91
CA VAL A 321 4.98 -8.47 5.90
C VAL A 321 6.30 -7.72 6.06
N LEU A 322 6.64 -6.90 5.08
CA LEU A 322 7.82 -6.04 5.13
C LEU A 322 7.37 -4.61 5.41
N VAL A 323 8.01 -3.98 6.37
CA VAL A 323 7.71 -2.61 6.80
C VAL A 323 8.95 -1.76 6.63
N ALA A 324 8.92 -0.78 5.73
CA ALA A 324 10.00 0.20 5.61
C ALA A 324 9.91 1.18 6.78
N VAL A 325 10.90 1.19 7.66
CA VAL A 325 10.94 2.00 8.87
C VAL A 325 11.95 3.13 8.72
N GLY A 326 11.43 4.35 8.76
CA GLY A 326 12.25 5.55 8.68
C GLY A 326 12.99 5.85 9.99
N ASN A 327 13.97 6.76 9.92
CA ASN A 327 14.71 7.19 11.09
C ASN A 327 13.78 7.89 12.11
N ASN A 328 13.94 7.54 13.39
CA ASN A 328 13.27 8.18 14.51
C ASN A 328 14.33 8.70 15.49
N PRO A 329 14.58 10.02 15.54
CA PRO A 329 15.65 10.58 16.37
C PRO A 329 15.40 10.40 17.87
N ASP A 330 14.16 10.13 18.25
CA ASP A 330 13.74 9.97 19.65
C ASP A 330 13.72 8.50 20.11
N ALA A 331 14.01 7.55 19.22
CA ALA A 331 14.06 6.11 19.54
C ALA A 331 15.46 5.52 19.29
N SER A 332 15.74 4.41 19.97
CA SER A 332 17.02 3.70 19.87
C SER A 332 17.08 2.65 18.76
N GLY A 333 15.99 2.45 18.01
CA GLY A 333 15.91 1.44 16.96
C GLY A 333 16.56 1.90 15.65
N GLU A 334 17.14 0.95 14.93
CA GLU A 334 17.80 1.18 13.65
C GLU A 334 16.76 1.36 12.54
N PRO A 335 16.87 2.38 11.66
CA PRO A 335 16.06 2.43 10.44
C PRO A 335 16.38 1.25 9.54
N GLY A 336 15.38 0.73 8.84
CA GLY A 336 15.50 -0.57 8.21
C GLY A 336 14.22 -1.03 7.54
N VAL A 337 14.21 -2.31 7.17
CA VAL A 337 12.99 -3.04 6.88
C VAL A 337 12.78 -4.07 7.97
N ASP A 338 11.72 -3.90 8.75
CA ASP A 338 11.25 -4.95 9.66
C ASP A 338 10.58 -6.04 8.82
N ILE A 339 11.01 -7.29 9.00
CA ILE A 339 10.39 -8.45 8.37
C ILE A 339 9.55 -9.13 9.43
N LEU A 340 8.23 -9.06 9.25
CA LEU A 340 7.24 -9.61 10.16
C LEU A 340 6.55 -10.82 9.53
N ARG A 341 6.03 -11.69 10.39
CA ARG A 341 5.15 -12.79 10.00
C ARG A 341 3.85 -12.67 10.75
N LEU A 342 2.74 -12.69 10.02
CA LEU A 342 1.42 -12.81 10.62
C LEU A 342 1.17 -14.27 11.01
N GLY A 343 0.93 -14.51 12.30
CA GLY A 343 0.56 -15.84 12.81
C GLY A 343 -0.73 -16.37 12.16
N SER A 344 -0.81 -17.68 11.99
CA SER A 344 -1.98 -18.38 11.43
C SER A 344 -3.20 -18.33 12.34
#